data_AF-A0A930T582-F1
#
_entry.id   AF-A0A930T582-F1
#
_cell.length_a   1.000
_cell.length_b   1.000
_cell.length_c   1.000
_cell.angle_alpha   90.00
_cell.angle_beta   90.00
_cell.angle_gamma   90.00
#
_symmetry.space_group_name_H-M   'P 1'
#
loop_
_entity.id
_entity.type
_entity.pdbx_description
1 polymer ?
#
loop_
_entity_poly.entity_id
_entity_poly.type
_entity_poly.pdbx_seq_one_letter_code
_entity_poly.pdbx_strand_id
1 'polypeptide(L)' 'MRAIDRITTVPTATPATPAHIFCNQCGNKNPVHSKFCSNCGAKLETFT' A
#
# COMPACT_ATOMS: atom_id res chain seq x y z
N MET A 1 35.50 -8.67 -24.35
CA MET A 1 35.26 -7.41 -23.60
C MET A 1 33.74 -7.23 -23.52
N ARG A 2 33.24 -6.91 -22.32
CA ARG A 2 31.99 -7.41 -21.71
C ARG A 2 30.72 -6.73 -22.23
N ALA A 3 29.64 -7.51 -22.45
CA ALA A 3 28.26 -7.01 -22.44
C ALA A 3 27.22 -8.16 -22.26
N ILE A 4 27.39 -8.97 -21.23
CA ILE A 4 26.29 -9.67 -20.52
C ILE A 4 26.31 -9.02 -19.11
N ASP A 5 25.24 -8.61 -18.44
CA ASP A 5 23.86 -9.07 -18.39
C ASP A 5 22.99 -7.86 -18.00
N ARG A 6 21.92 -7.57 -18.75
CA ARG A 6 20.86 -6.70 -18.22
C ARG A 6 20.05 -7.52 -17.22
N ILE A 7 20.52 -7.56 -15.98
CA ILE A 7 19.69 -7.90 -14.83
C ILE A 7 18.60 -6.83 -14.69
N THR A 8 17.53 -6.99 -15.45
CA THR A 8 16.24 -6.40 -15.13
C THR A 8 15.84 -6.98 -13.79
N THR A 9 16.05 -6.23 -12.71
CA THR A 9 15.49 -6.53 -11.40
C THR A 9 13.97 -6.45 -11.54
N VAL A 10 13.33 -7.59 -11.78
CA VAL A 10 11.89 -7.74 -11.65
C VAL A 10 11.59 -7.57 -10.16
N PRO A 11 10.81 -6.56 -9.74
CA PRO A 11 10.28 -6.58 -8.39
C PRO A 11 9.29 -7.75 -8.35
N THR A 12 9.68 -8.82 -7.65
CA THR A 12 8.80 -9.91 -7.26
C THR A 12 7.61 -9.30 -6.53
N ALA A 13 6.48 -9.18 -7.22
CA ALA A 13 5.22 -8.82 -6.61
C ALA A 13 4.76 -10.02 -5.78
N THR A 14 5.15 -10.03 -4.51
CA THR A 14 4.52 -10.81 -3.45
C THR A 14 3.01 -10.58 -3.50
N PRO A 15 2.15 -11.60 -3.28
CA PRO A 15 0.70 -11.41 -3.26
C PRO A 15 0.34 -10.23 -2.37
N ALA A 16 -0.13 -9.16 -3.01
CA ALA A 16 -0.34 -7.87 -2.38
C ALA A 16 -1.58 -7.95 -1.51
N THR A 17 -1.41 -8.32 -0.25
CA THR A 17 -2.31 -7.89 0.82
C THR A 17 -2.65 -6.43 0.57
N PRO A 18 -3.93 -6.01 0.59
CA PRO A 18 -4.30 -4.64 0.28
C PRO A 18 -3.50 -3.70 1.19
N ALA A 19 -2.49 -3.05 0.61
CA ALA A 19 -1.54 -2.23 1.36
C ALA A 19 -2.20 -0.96 1.91
N HIS A 20 -3.44 -0.68 1.48
CA HIS A 20 -4.15 0.55 1.79
C HIS A 20 -5.66 0.32 1.91
N ILE A 21 -6.30 1.17 2.69
CA ILE A 21 -7.74 1.32 2.87
C ILE A 21 -8.16 2.77 2.59
N PHE A 22 -9.35 2.95 2.05
CA PHE A 22 -9.90 4.29 1.80
C PHE A 22 -10.82 4.70 2.95
N CYS A 23 -10.68 5.95 3.41
CA CYS A 23 -11.53 6.50 4.46
C CYS A 23 -12.97 6.65 3.94
N ASN A 24 -13.95 6.04 4.61
CA ASN A 24 -15.36 6.18 4.26
C ASN A 24 -15.93 7.59 4.55
N GLN A 25 -15.25 8.40 5.37
CA GLN A 25 -15.69 9.77 5.69
C GLN A 25 -15.19 10.82 4.70
N CYS A 26 -13.96 10.67 4.17
CA CYS A 26 -13.34 11.71 3.33
C CYS A 26 -12.63 11.20 2.07
N GLY A 27 -12.61 9.89 1.83
CA GLY A 27 -11.99 9.29 0.65
C GLY A 27 -10.45 9.20 0.67
N ASN A 28 -9.78 9.66 1.72
CA ASN A 28 -8.31 9.60 1.78
C ASN A 28 -7.80 8.16 1.77
N LYS A 29 -6.70 7.91 1.04
CA LYS A 29 -5.99 6.63 1.03
C LYS A 29 -5.07 6.54 2.24
N ASN A 30 -5.26 5.51 3.06
CA ASN A 30 -4.48 5.29 4.28
C ASN A 30 -3.86 3.89 4.27
N PRO A 31 -2.75 3.63 4.99
CA PRO A 31 -2.26 2.28 5.22
C PRO A 31 -3.31 1.39 5.92
N VAL A 32 -3.35 0.10 5.59
CA VAL A 32 -4.27 -0.89 6.19
C VAL A 32 -4.14 -1.03 7.72
N HIS A 33 -2.96 -0.74 8.27
CA HIS A 33 -2.69 -0.80 9.72
C HIS A 33 -2.98 0.51 10.46
N SER A 34 -3.38 1.58 9.76
CA SER A 34 -3.73 2.85 10.38
C SER A 34 -5.05 2.74 11.14
N LYS A 35 -5.06 3.14 12.41
CA LYS A 35 -6.27 3.15 13.25
C LYS A 35 -7.20 4.34 12.96
N PHE A 36 -6.63 5.44 12.48
CA PHE A 36 -7.33 6.69 12.19
C PHE A 36 -6.87 7.28 10.85
N CYS A 37 -7.74 8.04 10.19
CA CYS A 37 -7.47 8.72 8.94
C CYS A 37 -6.50 9.89 9.17
N SER A 38 -5.39 9.91 8.45
CA SER A 38 -4.38 10.98 8.55
C SER A 38 -4.87 12.34 8.05
N ASN A 39 -5.97 12.37 7.29
CA ASN A 39 -6.52 13.60 6.73
C ASN A 39 -7.65 14.21 7.60
N CYS A 40 -8.55 13.38 8.15
CA CYS A 40 -9.74 13.88 8.86
C CYS A 40 -9.90 13.35 10.29
N GLY A 41 -9.02 12.47 10.78
CA GLY A 41 -9.09 11.91 12.14
C GLY A 41 -10.16 10.84 12.36
N ALA A 42 -11.03 10.56 11.37
CA ALA A 42 -12.03 9.49 11.47
C ALA A 42 -11.38 8.12 11.73
N LYS A 43 -12.03 7.28 12.54
CA LYS A 43 -11.57 5.92 12.79
C LYS A 43 -11.67 5.09 11.53
N LEU A 44 -10.61 4.35 11.20
CA LEU A 44 -10.59 3.44 10.06
C LEU A 44 -10.98 2.05 10.54
N GLU A 45 -11.97 1.44 9.90
CA GLU A 45 -12.36 0.06 10.17
C GLU A 45 -11.45 -0.85 9.35
N THR A 46 -10.48 -1.48 10.02
CA THR A 46 -9.75 -2.61 9.45
C THR A 46 -10.73 -3.79 9.43
N PHE A 47 -11.08 -4.29 8.24
CA PHE A 47 -11.75 -5.57 8.10
C PHE A 47 -10.84 -6.63 8.73
N THR A 48 -11.22 -7.09 9.93
CA THR A 48 -10.57 -8.21 10.62
C THR A 48 -10.83 -9.49 9.84
#